data_AF-Q07TB2-F1
#
_entry.id   AF-Q07TB2-F1
#
_cell.length_a   1.000
_cell.length_b   1.000
_cell.length_c   1.000
_cell.angle_alpha   90.00
_cell.angle_beta   90.00
_cell.angle_gamma   90.00
#
_symmetry.space_group_name_H-M   'P 1'
#
loop_
_entity.id
_entity.type
_entity.pdbx_description
1 polymer ?
#
loop_
_entity_poly.entity_id
_entity_poly.type
_entity_poly.pdbx_seq_one_letter_code
_entity_poly.pdbx_strand_id
1 'polypeptide(L)'
;MMKKATLALLTGASCLAAGLPLAFARDIGAESQDSAVIYAAPAPVRVASAQRSNMGGGFIEFLFSDGPARPGYEPQPYPRQPDYEPRGYDPRQRLLVPIEPQQAIREPEDQLDPAQQPIDPRFEKQLVAYQGNESPGTIVIDTPNKFLFLVQGDGKALRYGVGVGRPGFTWSGVKHISAKKEWPAWTPPPEMLARRPDLPRHMEGGPQNPLGARAMYLGSSLYRIHGSNEPWTIGTNVSSGCIRMRNEDVIDLYGRVNVGARVVVI
;
A
#
# COMPACT_ATOMS: atom_id res chain seq x y z
N MET A 1 -19.72 -59.97 37.23
CA MET A 1 -19.22 -60.71 38.40
C MET A 1 -18.00 -59.96 38.94
N MET A 2 -18.14 -59.33 40.10
CA MET A 2 -17.14 -58.48 40.74
C MET A 2 -15.97 -59.31 41.28
N LYS A 3 -14.73 -58.80 41.16
CA LYS A 3 -13.68 -59.06 42.16
C LYS A 3 -12.89 -57.77 42.39
N LYS A 4 -13.23 -57.11 43.51
CA LYS A 4 -12.38 -56.13 44.18
C LYS A 4 -11.37 -56.94 45.02
N ALA A 5 -10.10 -56.56 44.99
CA ALA A 5 -9.12 -56.98 45.99
C ALA A 5 -8.40 -55.71 46.47
N THR A 6 -8.74 -55.31 47.69
CA THR A 6 -8.07 -54.28 48.48
C THR A 6 -7.03 -54.99 49.34
N LEU A 7 -5.78 -54.54 49.31
CA LEU A 7 -4.78 -54.91 50.31
C LEU A 7 -4.04 -53.64 50.75
N ALA A 8 -4.30 -53.26 52.00
CA ALA A 8 -3.47 -52.41 52.84
C ALA A 8 -2.33 -53.28 53.44
N LEU A 9 -1.21 -52.84 54.00
CA LEU A 9 -0.75 -51.60 54.63
C LEU A 9 0.76 -51.84 54.93
N LEU A 10 1.60 -50.80 55.00
CA LEU A 10 2.80 -50.68 55.87
C LEU A 10 3.53 -49.37 55.52
N THR A 11 3.12 -48.25 56.14
CA THR A 11 3.89 -47.54 57.18
C THR A 11 5.40 -47.49 56.96
N GLY A 12 5.88 -46.32 56.53
CA GLY A 12 7.25 -45.86 56.68
C GLY A 12 7.24 -44.34 56.88
N ALA A 13 7.30 -43.90 58.14
CA ALA A 13 7.47 -42.50 58.48
C ALA A 13 8.92 -42.09 58.21
N SER A 14 9.13 -40.98 57.50
CA SER A 14 10.43 -40.30 57.49
C SER A 14 10.19 -38.79 57.53
N CYS A 15 10.50 -38.22 58.68
CA CYS A 15 10.54 -36.78 58.91
C CYS A 15 11.82 -36.22 58.28
N LEU A 16 11.67 -35.30 57.32
CA LEU A 16 12.71 -34.33 56.99
C LEU A 16 12.09 -32.95 57.10
N ALA A 17 12.37 -32.30 58.23
CA ALA A 17 12.19 -30.89 58.41
C ALA A 17 13.25 -30.15 57.57
N ALA A 18 12.82 -29.36 56.60
CA ALA A 18 13.63 -28.32 55.99
C ALA A 18 12.84 -27.03 56.09
N GLY A 19 13.41 -26.06 56.80
CA GLY A 19 12.77 -24.82 57.20
C GLY A 19 12.36 -23.95 56.01
N LEU A 20 11.19 -23.32 56.16
CA LEU A 20 10.79 -22.19 55.34
C LEU A 20 11.54 -20.95 55.83
N PRO A 21 12.18 -20.15 54.95
CA PRO A 21 12.52 -18.79 55.32
C PRO A 21 11.23 -17.97 55.35
N LEU A 22 10.83 -17.52 56.54
CA LEU A 22 9.89 -16.41 56.73
C LEU A 22 10.55 -15.14 56.17
N ALA A 23 10.26 -14.83 54.91
CA ALA A 23 10.55 -13.51 54.36
C ALA A 23 9.49 -12.53 54.88
N PHE A 24 9.91 -11.64 55.78
CA PHE A 24 9.14 -10.46 56.14
C PHE A 24 9.09 -9.52 54.93
N ALA A 25 7.92 -9.40 54.29
CA ALA A 25 7.65 -8.30 53.38
C ALA A 25 7.42 -7.04 54.23
N ARG A 26 8.39 -6.13 54.23
CA ARG A 26 8.17 -4.75 54.66
C ARG A 26 7.34 -4.06 53.57
N ASP A 27 6.13 -3.67 53.93
CA ASP A 27 5.30 -2.81 53.10
C ASP A 27 5.90 -1.41 53.14
N ILE A 28 6.83 -1.14 52.23
CA ILE A 28 7.29 0.22 51.95
C ILE A 28 6.20 0.80 51.06
N GLY A 29 5.34 1.63 51.65
CA GLY A 29 4.39 2.46 50.91
C GLY A 29 5.14 3.33 49.93
N ALA A 30 5.25 2.85 48.69
CA ALA A 30 5.66 3.65 47.55
C ALA A 30 4.45 4.52 47.21
N GLU A 31 4.54 5.80 47.55
CA GLU A 31 3.67 6.83 46.99
C GLU A 31 3.63 6.64 45.46
N SER A 32 2.44 6.42 44.92
CA SER A 32 2.22 6.32 43.49
C SER A 32 2.51 7.68 42.87
N GLN A 33 3.73 7.84 42.37
CA GLN A 33 4.01 8.89 41.40
C GLN A 33 3.24 8.54 40.13
N ASP A 34 2.15 9.26 39.95
CA ASP A 34 1.31 9.26 38.75
C ASP A 34 2.24 9.57 37.56
N SER A 35 2.66 8.51 36.87
CA SER A 35 3.49 8.64 35.68
C SER A 35 2.58 9.11 34.56
N ALA A 36 2.43 10.42 34.43
CA ALA A 36 1.79 11.03 33.28
C ALA A 36 2.56 10.58 32.03
N VAL A 37 1.98 9.64 31.29
CA VAL A 37 2.46 9.24 29.97
C VAL A 37 2.29 10.44 29.05
N ILE A 38 3.36 11.20 28.87
CA ILE A 38 3.41 12.26 27.86
C ILE A 38 3.40 11.54 26.51
N TYR A 39 2.27 11.59 25.81
CA TYR A 39 2.22 11.27 24.39
C TYR A 39 3.10 12.28 23.66
N ALA A 40 4.33 11.88 23.30
CA ALA A 40 5.07 12.58 22.27
C ALA A 40 4.25 12.48 20.98
N ALA A 41 3.79 13.62 20.47
CA ALA A 41 3.22 13.68 19.13
C ALA A 41 4.19 13.01 18.14
N PRO A 42 3.71 12.20 17.19
CA PRO A 42 4.59 11.60 16.19
C PRO A 42 5.36 12.73 15.50
N ALA A 43 6.69 12.56 15.43
CA ALA A 43 7.55 13.49 14.70
C ALA A 43 6.94 13.71 13.31
N PRO A 44 6.85 14.96 12.81
CA PRO A 44 6.41 15.18 11.44
C PRO A 44 7.35 14.37 10.55
N VAL A 45 6.81 13.35 9.89
CA VAL A 45 7.48 12.69 8.80
C VAL A 45 7.69 13.79 7.78
N ARG A 46 8.90 14.35 7.76
CA ARG A 46 9.36 15.15 6.64
C ARG A 46 9.37 14.17 5.48
N VAL A 47 8.28 14.12 4.73
CA VAL A 47 8.31 13.72 3.33
C VAL A 47 9.31 14.67 2.72
N ALA A 48 10.56 14.22 2.64
CA ALA A 48 11.53 14.84 1.78
C ALA A 48 10.82 14.94 0.44
N SER A 49 10.53 16.17 0.02
CA SER A 49 10.08 16.49 -1.32
C SER A 49 10.92 15.64 -2.25
N ALA A 50 10.29 14.63 -2.85
CA ALA A 50 10.97 13.67 -3.68
C ALA A 50 11.81 14.46 -4.68
N GLN A 51 13.13 14.26 -4.63
CA GLN A 51 13.99 14.65 -5.72
C GLN A 51 13.40 13.95 -6.95
N ARG A 52 12.69 14.73 -7.77
CA ARG A 52 11.78 14.20 -8.80
C ARG A 52 12.60 13.45 -9.82
N SER A 53 12.51 12.13 -9.82
CA SER A 53 12.78 11.34 -11.02
C SER A 53 11.70 11.73 -12.04
N ASN A 54 12.09 11.97 -13.29
CA ASN A 54 11.23 12.41 -14.40
C ASN A 54 10.15 11.39 -14.84
N MET A 55 9.78 10.44 -13.98
CA MET A 55 8.80 9.37 -14.24
C MET A 55 7.64 9.36 -13.23
N GLY A 56 7.54 10.38 -12.37
CA GLY A 56 6.45 10.50 -11.39
C GLY A 56 5.11 10.76 -12.05
N GLY A 57 4.23 9.76 -12.01
CA GLY A 57 2.80 9.87 -12.32
C GLY A 57 2.39 9.65 -13.78
N GLY A 58 3.28 9.11 -14.61
CA GLY A 58 2.96 8.77 -15.99
C GLY A 58 3.67 7.52 -16.49
N PHE A 59 4.17 6.65 -15.63
CA PHE A 59 4.82 5.41 -16.03
C PHE A 59 3.86 4.46 -16.77
N ILE A 60 2.61 4.32 -16.33
CA ILE A 60 1.61 3.55 -17.09
C ILE A 60 1.31 4.24 -18.42
N GLU A 61 1.03 5.54 -18.41
CA GLU A 61 0.75 6.30 -19.64
C GLU A 61 1.93 6.22 -20.63
N PHE A 62 3.13 6.30 -20.09
CA PHE A 62 4.38 6.10 -20.80
C PHE A 62 4.46 4.67 -21.34
N LEU A 63 4.14 3.63 -20.60
CA LEU A 63 4.16 2.25 -21.13
C LEU A 63 3.18 2.01 -22.29
N PHE A 64 2.09 2.76 -22.37
CA PHE A 64 0.96 2.44 -23.26
C PHE A 64 0.64 3.50 -24.33
N SER A 65 1.36 4.62 -24.39
CA SER A 65 1.27 5.59 -25.48
C SER A 65 2.02 5.13 -26.74
N ASP A 66 1.36 5.19 -27.90
CA ASP A 66 1.93 4.88 -29.23
C ASP A 66 2.64 6.13 -29.81
N GLY A 67 3.91 6.37 -29.46
CA GLY A 67 4.74 7.43 -30.06
C GLY A 67 5.73 8.09 -29.10
N PRO A 68 6.71 8.88 -29.60
CA PRO A 68 7.59 9.66 -28.72
C PRO A 68 6.72 10.60 -27.89
N ALA A 69 7.16 10.88 -26.66
CA ALA A 69 6.49 11.82 -25.75
C ALA A 69 5.99 13.04 -26.53
N ARG A 70 4.70 13.36 -26.41
CA ARG A 70 4.09 14.51 -27.07
C ARG A 70 4.98 15.75 -26.85
N PRO A 71 5.43 16.46 -27.89
CA PRO A 71 6.14 17.71 -27.70
C PRO A 71 5.13 18.73 -27.17
N GLY A 72 5.32 19.20 -25.94
CA GLY A 72 4.37 20.14 -25.32
C GLY A 72 4.55 20.40 -23.83
N TYR A 73 5.39 19.64 -23.12
CA TYR A 73 5.87 20.06 -21.80
C TYR A 73 7.20 20.79 -21.97
N GLU A 74 7.15 22.05 -22.41
CA GLU A 74 8.28 22.95 -22.18
C GLU A 74 8.33 23.21 -20.66
N PRO A 75 9.41 22.84 -19.96
CA PRO A 75 9.58 23.28 -18.59
C PRO A 75 9.71 24.80 -18.62
N GLN A 76 8.69 25.51 -18.12
CA GLN A 76 8.83 26.93 -17.84
C GLN A 76 10.10 27.13 -17.00
N PRO A 77 11.04 27.99 -17.42
CA PRO A 77 12.17 28.32 -16.58
C PRO A 77 11.61 28.96 -15.31
N TYR A 78 11.80 28.30 -14.18
CA TYR A 78 11.48 28.89 -12.88
C TYR A 78 12.12 30.28 -12.82
N PRO A 79 11.40 31.33 -12.41
CA PRO A 79 12.05 32.58 -12.09
C PRO A 79 13.10 32.27 -11.00
N ARG A 80 14.37 32.60 -11.27
CA ARG A 80 15.40 32.55 -10.23
C ARG A 80 14.84 33.33 -9.04
N GLN A 81 14.85 32.70 -7.87
CA GLN A 81 14.63 33.41 -6.62
C GLN A 81 15.63 34.57 -6.61
N PRO A 82 15.20 35.84 -6.47
CA PRO A 82 16.14 36.93 -6.30
C PRO A 82 16.92 36.67 -5.02
N ASP A 83 18.23 36.72 -5.13
CA ASP A 83 19.15 36.60 -4.00
C ASP A 83 18.73 37.63 -2.93
N TYR A 84 18.29 37.14 -1.78
CA TYR A 84 17.84 38.00 -0.69
C TYR A 84 19.08 38.60 -0.01
N GLU A 85 19.58 39.72 -0.54
CA GLU A 85 20.48 40.57 0.23
C GLU A 85 19.70 41.23 1.38
N PRO A 86 20.22 41.25 2.62
CA PRO A 86 19.55 41.90 3.73
C PRO A 86 19.67 43.42 3.56
N ARG A 87 18.70 44.03 2.90
CA ARG A 87 18.60 45.50 2.82
C ARG A 87 17.91 46.03 4.08
N GLY A 88 18.60 46.93 4.78
CA GLY A 88 18.14 47.56 6.01
C GLY A 88 16.75 48.20 5.87
N TYR A 89 15.96 48.04 6.93
CA TYR A 89 14.60 48.58 7.06
C TYR A 89 14.64 50.11 7.22
N ASP A 90 14.12 50.85 6.24
CA ASP A 90 13.83 52.29 6.33
C ASP A 90 12.30 52.52 6.26
N PRO A 91 11.65 53.00 7.33
CA PRO A 91 10.18 52.98 7.44
C PRO A 91 9.44 54.15 6.75
N ARG A 92 9.98 54.77 5.68
CA ARG A 92 9.41 56.05 5.17
C ARG A 92 8.90 56.15 3.73
N GLN A 93 8.62 55.06 3.01
CA GLN A 93 8.04 55.20 1.66
C GLN A 93 6.82 54.30 1.43
N ARG A 94 5.64 54.90 1.47
CA ARG A 94 4.38 54.34 0.96
C ARG A 94 4.06 55.06 -0.36
N LEU A 95 4.31 54.41 -1.50
CA LEU A 95 3.73 54.83 -2.77
C LEU A 95 2.61 53.85 -3.14
N LEU A 96 1.38 54.37 -3.19
CA LEU A 96 0.22 53.70 -3.77
C LEU A 96 0.34 53.75 -5.29
N VAL A 97 0.40 52.59 -5.95
CA VAL A 97 0.33 52.47 -7.41
C VAL A 97 -1.14 52.21 -7.80
N PRO A 98 -1.73 52.95 -8.75
CA PRO A 98 -3.12 52.72 -9.19
C PRO A 98 -3.25 51.40 -9.97
N ILE A 99 -4.29 50.61 -9.68
CA ILE A 99 -4.64 49.40 -10.44
C ILE A 99 -5.63 49.79 -11.54
N GLU A 100 -5.24 49.66 -12.80
CA GLU A 100 -6.18 49.64 -13.94
C GLU A 100 -6.92 48.29 -13.97
N PRO A 101 -8.23 48.25 -14.32
CA PRO A 101 -8.97 47.00 -14.41
C PRO A 101 -8.54 46.23 -15.66
N GLN A 102 -7.48 45.44 -15.54
CA GLN A 102 -7.11 44.46 -16.55
C GLN A 102 -8.17 43.36 -16.59
N GLN A 103 -8.70 43.19 -17.81
CA GLN A 103 -9.62 42.17 -18.28
C GLN A 103 -9.49 40.86 -17.51
N ALA A 104 -10.63 40.36 -17.03
CA ALA A 104 -10.75 39.09 -16.32
C ALA A 104 -9.90 38.00 -17.00
N ILE A 105 -8.75 37.73 -16.39
CA ILE A 105 -7.98 36.52 -16.59
C ILE A 105 -8.96 35.41 -16.24
N ARG A 106 -9.41 34.65 -17.25
CA ARG A 106 -10.03 33.36 -16.99
C ARG A 106 -8.95 32.56 -16.28
N GLU A 107 -9.11 32.38 -14.97
CA GLU A 107 -8.24 31.50 -14.22
C GLU A 107 -8.19 30.16 -14.98
N PRO A 108 -7.00 29.62 -15.27
CA PRO A 108 -6.92 28.28 -15.81
C PRO A 108 -7.61 27.38 -14.80
N GLU A 109 -8.71 26.73 -15.19
CA GLU A 109 -9.35 25.70 -14.36
C GLU A 109 -8.25 24.79 -13.84
N ASP A 110 -8.16 24.70 -12.51
CA ASP A 110 -7.19 23.89 -11.76
C ASP A 110 -6.83 22.62 -12.52
N GLN A 111 -5.65 22.60 -13.14
CA GLN A 111 -5.02 21.37 -13.61
C GLN A 111 -4.60 20.59 -12.37
N LEU A 112 -5.57 19.95 -11.70
CA LEU A 112 -5.32 19.00 -10.64
C LEU A 112 -4.35 17.95 -11.19
N ASP A 113 -3.20 17.82 -10.51
CA ASP A 113 -2.25 16.74 -10.77
C ASP A 113 -3.04 15.41 -10.76
N PRO A 114 -2.91 14.53 -11.77
CA PRO A 114 -3.56 13.22 -11.76
C PRO A 114 -3.26 12.42 -10.48
N ALA A 115 -2.11 12.66 -9.84
CA ALA A 115 -1.76 12.10 -8.54
C ALA A 115 -2.59 12.62 -7.36
N GLN A 116 -3.29 13.73 -7.54
CA GLN A 116 -4.16 14.38 -6.57
C GLN A 116 -5.65 14.13 -6.83
N GLN A 117 -6.02 13.45 -7.93
CA GLN A 117 -7.42 13.08 -8.13
C GLN A 117 -7.83 12.00 -7.11
N PRO A 118 -8.85 12.27 -6.28
CA PRO A 118 -9.39 11.26 -5.39
C PRO A 118 -9.95 10.12 -6.25
N ILE A 119 -9.60 8.89 -5.88
CA ILE A 119 -10.19 7.71 -6.52
C ILE A 119 -11.70 7.68 -6.25
N ASP A 120 -12.45 7.04 -7.14
CA ASP A 120 -13.87 6.78 -6.88
C ASP A 120 -14.02 5.92 -5.60
N PRO A 121 -14.73 6.40 -4.56
CA PRO A 121 -14.89 5.70 -3.28
C PRO A 121 -15.41 4.25 -3.40
N ARG A 122 -16.08 3.90 -4.51
CA ARG A 122 -16.52 2.51 -4.74
C ARG A 122 -15.36 1.50 -4.81
N PHE A 123 -14.18 1.98 -5.20
CA PHE A 123 -12.95 1.20 -5.33
C PHE A 123 -12.12 1.14 -4.04
N GLU A 124 -12.56 1.81 -2.99
CA GLU A 124 -11.98 1.64 -1.66
C GLU A 124 -12.29 0.26 -1.08
N LYS A 125 -11.48 -0.15 -0.09
CA LYS A 125 -11.70 -1.38 0.65
C LYS A 125 -13.03 -1.36 1.39
N GLN A 126 -13.88 -2.35 1.13
CA GLN A 126 -15.20 -2.46 1.75
C GLN A 126 -15.47 -3.90 2.21
N LEU A 127 -16.11 -4.08 3.37
CA LEU A 127 -16.67 -5.37 3.74
C LEU A 127 -18.05 -5.51 3.08
N VAL A 128 -18.24 -6.56 2.30
CA VAL A 128 -19.48 -6.78 1.52
C VAL A 128 -20.04 -8.18 1.77
N ALA A 129 -21.34 -8.36 1.50
CA ALA A 129 -21.92 -9.69 1.38
C ALA A 129 -21.29 -10.43 0.19
N TYR A 130 -21.09 -11.73 0.36
CA TYR A 130 -20.49 -12.61 -0.64
C TYR A 130 -21.37 -13.84 -0.84
N GLN A 131 -21.86 -14.01 -2.07
CA GLN A 131 -22.77 -15.09 -2.46
C GLN A 131 -22.10 -16.16 -3.32
N GLY A 132 -20.78 -16.08 -3.52
CA GLY A 132 -20.01 -17.07 -4.25
C GLY A 132 -19.82 -18.37 -3.46
N ASN A 133 -19.37 -19.42 -4.15
CA ASN A 133 -19.21 -20.76 -3.60
C ASN A 133 -17.78 -21.04 -3.08
N GLU A 134 -16.91 -20.05 -3.14
CA GLU A 134 -15.52 -20.15 -2.76
C GLU A 134 -15.36 -20.19 -1.24
N SER A 135 -14.44 -21.01 -0.76
CA SER A 135 -14.14 -21.11 0.67
C SER A 135 -13.40 -19.87 1.20
N PRO A 136 -13.54 -19.54 2.50
CA PRO A 136 -12.78 -18.46 3.15
C PRO A 136 -11.26 -18.55 2.88
N GLY A 137 -10.61 -17.41 2.71
CA GLY A 137 -9.20 -17.30 2.33
C GLY A 137 -8.93 -17.41 0.83
N THR A 138 -9.95 -17.67 0.01
CA THR A 138 -9.84 -17.58 -1.46
C THR A 138 -9.85 -16.12 -1.89
N ILE A 139 -9.00 -15.80 -2.86
CA ILE A 139 -9.06 -14.54 -3.60
C ILE A 139 -9.87 -14.76 -4.88
N VAL A 140 -10.87 -13.92 -5.12
CA VAL A 140 -11.65 -13.90 -6.37
C VAL A 140 -11.48 -12.54 -7.03
N ILE A 141 -11.10 -12.53 -8.31
CA ILE A 141 -10.90 -11.32 -9.10
C ILE A 141 -11.99 -11.27 -10.16
N ASP A 142 -12.86 -10.29 -10.05
CA ASP A 142 -13.87 -9.95 -11.04
C ASP A 142 -13.29 -8.90 -11.98
N THR A 143 -12.80 -9.36 -13.14
CA THR A 143 -12.12 -8.50 -14.11
C THR A 143 -13.06 -7.46 -14.74
N PRO A 144 -14.30 -7.83 -15.15
CA PRO A 144 -15.24 -6.84 -15.68
C PRO A 144 -15.52 -5.69 -14.73
N ASN A 145 -15.81 -5.99 -13.46
CA ASN A 145 -16.17 -4.98 -12.46
C ASN A 145 -14.97 -4.37 -11.73
N LYS A 146 -13.77 -4.92 -11.93
CA LYS A 146 -12.49 -4.42 -11.41
C LYS A 146 -12.46 -4.44 -9.88
N PHE A 147 -12.93 -5.56 -9.36
CA PHE A 147 -12.89 -5.84 -7.94
C PHE A 147 -12.10 -7.10 -7.65
N LEU A 148 -11.38 -7.08 -6.54
CA LEU A 148 -10.81 -8.26 -5.91
C LEU A 148 -11.56 -8.49 -4.60
N PHE A 149 -11.95 -9.73 -4.35
CA PHE A 149 -12.61 -10.18 -3.14
C PHE A 149 -11.69 -11.14 -2.40
N LEU A 150 -11.41 -10.87 -1.12
CA LEU A 150 -10.87 -11.86 -0.20
C LEU A 150 -12.03 -12.44 0.60
N VAL A 151 -12.40 -13.68 0.25
CA VAL A 151 -13.54 -14.37 0.86
C VAL A 151 -13.30 -14.59 2.35
N GLN A 152 -14.29 -14.21 3.16
CA GLN A 152 -14.31 -14.39 4.61
C GLN A 152 -15.33 -15.47 4.98
N GLY A 153 -15.42 -15.78 6.27
CA GLY A 153 -16.56 -16.54 6.81
C GLY A 153 -17.88 -15.77 6.73
N ASP A 154 -18.96 -16.43 7.16
CA ASP A 154 -20.29 -15.83 7.36
C ASP A 154 -20.92 -15.15 6.13
N GLY A 155 -20.60 -15.65 4.93
CA GLY A 155 -21.13 -15.10 3.68
C GLY A 155 -20.66 -13.68 3.39
N LYS A 156 -19.42 -13.35 3.76
CA LYS A 156 -18.82 -12.01 3.56
C LYS A 156 -17.51 -12.10 2.78
N ALA A 157 -17.08 -10.97 2.23
CA ALA A 157 -15.76 -10.79 1.64
C ALA A 157 -15.25 -9.36 1.87
N LEU A 158 -13.93 -9.20 1.96
CA LEU A 158 -13.30 -7.88 1.79
C LEU A 158 -13.16 -7.62 0.30
N ARG A 159 -13.81 -6.57 -0.21
CA ARG A 159 -13.72 -6.11 -1.58
C ARG A 159 -12.70 -4.99 -1.68
N TYR A 160 -11.85 -5.03 -2.70
CA TYR A 160 -10.84 -4.02 -3.03
C TYR A 160 -11.01 -3.62 -4.49
N GLY A 161 -10.80 -2.36 -4.83
CA GLY A 161 -10.67 -1.93 -6.23
C GLY A 161 -9.35 -2.39 -6.83
N VAL A 162 -9.38 -2.75 -8.11
CA VAL A 162 -8.17 -3.15 -8.86
C VAL A 162 -8.05 -2.45 -10.21
N GLY A 163 -6.82 -2.28 -10.69
CA GLY A 163 -6.53 -2.06 -12.11
C GLY A 163 -6.22 -3.39 -12.78
N VAL A 164 -6.76 -3.63 -13.98
CA VAL A 164 -6.69 -4.93 -14.66
C VAL A 164 -6.05 -4.82 -16.05
N GLY A 165 -5.86 -5.98 -16.69
CA GLY A 165 -5.33 -6.07 -18.04
C GLY A 165 -6.18 -5.28 -19.04
N ARG A 166 -5.52 -4.61 -19.98
CA ARG A 166 -6.20 -4.07 -21.16
C ARG A 166 -6.77 -5.19 -22.03
N PRO A 167 -7.72 -4.92 -22.95
CA PRO A 167 -8.19 -5.92 -23.89
C PRO A 167 -7.01 -6.64 -24.59
N GLY A 168 -7.07 -7.97 -24.68
CA GLY A 168 -5.98 -8.82 -25.18
C GLY A 168 -4.91 -9.19 -24.15
N PHE A 169 -4.97 -8.64 -22.94
CA PHE A 169 -4.10 -9.02 -21.80
C PHE A 169 -4.90 -9.56 -20.60
N THR A 170 -6.20 -9.72 -20.76
CA THR A 170 -7.07 -10.36 -19.75
C THR A 170 -6.91 -11.88 -19.78
N TRP A 171 -7.13 -12.52 -18.64
CA TRP A 171 -7.10 -13.97 -18.51
C TRP A 171 -8.10 -14.40 -17.43
N SER A 172 -8.54 -15.65 -17.49
CA SER A 172 -9.43 -16.25 -16.50
C SER A 172 -8.91 -17.62 -16.05
N GLY A 173 -9.44 -18.12 -14.95
CA GLY A 173 -9.11 -19.43 -14.40
C GLY A 173 -8.50 -19.38 -13.01
N VAL A 174 -7.85 -20.47 -12.60
CA VAL A 174 -7.39 -20.67 -11.23
C VAL A 174 -5.86 -20.62 -11.15
N LYS A 175 -5.36 -19.89 -10.15
CA LYS A 175 -3.94 -19.83 -9.75
C LYS A 175 -3.83 -19.95 -8.24
N HIS A 176 -2.59 -19.96 -7.75
CA HIS A 176 -2.28 -19.91 -6.33
C HIS A 176 -1.17 -18.89 -6.11
N ILE A 177 -1.14 -18.27 -4.94
CA ILE A 177 0.00 -17.42 -4.53
C ILE A 177 1.21 -18.32 -4.36
N SER A 178 2.22 -18.19 -5.21
CA SER A 178 3.45 -18.98 -5.16
C SER A 178 4.56 -18.30 -4.35
N ALA A 179 4.56 -16.97 -4.32
CA ALA A 179 5.54 -16.19 -3.56
C ALA A 179 4.98 -14.83 -3.17
N LYS A 180 5.64 -14.20 -2.20
CA LYS A 180 5.29 -12.91 -1.61
C LYS A 180 6.56 -12.09 -1.44
N LYS A 181 6.55 -10.82 -1.84
CA LYS A 181 7.68 -9.88 -1.61
C LYS A 181 7.20 -8.52 -1.13
N GLU A 182 7.94 -7.96 -0.19
CA GLU A 182 7.85 -6.56 0.19
C GLU A 182 8.80 -5.73 -0.65
N TRP A 183 8.37 -4.53 -1.07
CA TRP A 183 9.12 -3.64 -1.96
C TRP A 183 9.84 -4.39 -3.08
N PRO A 184 9.09 -5.12 -3.93
CA PRO A 184 9.69 -5.95 -4.96
C PRO A 184 10.46 -5.09 -5.97
N ALA A 185 11.67 -5.53 -6.32
CA ALA A 185 12.34 -5.00 -7.50
C ALA A 185 11.55 -5.37 -8.78
N TRP A 186 11.70 -4.54 -9.81
CA TRP A 186 11.01 -4.70 -11.08
C TRP A 186 11.99 -4.77 -12.24
N THR A 187 11.79 -5.76 -13.08
CA THR A 187 12.47 -5.92 -14.37
C THR A 187 11.37 -6.03 -15.43
N PRO A 188 11.30 -5.10 -16.39
CA PRO A 188 10.32 -5.18 -17.46
C PRO A 188 10.48 -6.49 -18.26
N PRO A 189 9.37 -7.13 -18.68
CA PRO A 189 9.44 -8.30 -19.55
C PRO A 189 10.17 -7.98 -20.87
N PRO A 190 10.85 -8.95 -21.50
CA PRO A 190 11.55 -8.74 -22.76
C PRO A 190 10.68 -8.15 -23.86
N GLU A 191 9.41 -8.56 -23.95
CA GLU A 191 8.45 -8.07 -24.94
C GLU A 191 8.10 -6.59 -24.70
N MET A 192 8.12 -6.15 -23.44
CA MET A 192 7.93 -4.75 -23.07
C MET A 192 9.17 -3.93 -23.47
N LEU A 193 10.38 -4.43 -23.20
CA LEU A 193 11.64 -3.80 -23.64
C LEU A 193 11.76 -3.71 -25.17
N ALA A 194 11.27 -4.71 -25.90
CA ALA A 194 11.27 -4.69 -27.36
C ALA A 194 10.38 -3.56 -27.92
N ARG A 195 9.23 -3.30 -27.28
CA ARG A 195 8.36 -2.17 -27.63
C ARG A 195 8.89 -0.84 -27.13
N ARG A 196 9.53 -0.84 -25.95
CA ARG A 196 9.97 0.34 -25.21
C ARG A 196 11.42 0.18 -24.74
N PRO A 197 12.40 0.34 -25.65
CA PRO A 197 13.81 0.17 -25.35
C PRO A 197 14.36 1.26 -24.40
N ASP A 198 13.61 2.34 -24.23
CA ASP A 198 13.83 3.47 -23.33
C ASP A 198 13.52 3.16 -21.85
N LEU A 199 12.89 2.03 -21.55
CA LEU A 199 12.62 1.62 -20.17
C LEU A 199 13.89 1.23 -19.42
N PRO A 200 13.95 1.49 -18.11
CA PRO A 200 15.03 0.98 -17.27
C PRO A 200 15.03 -0.54 -17.30
N ARG A 201 16.21 -1.15 -17.43
CA ARG A 201 16.37 -2.62 -17.43
C ARG A 201 16.08 -3.22 -16.06
N HIS A 202 16.20 -2.42 -15.01
CA HIS A 202 15.94 -2.83 -13.65
C HIS A 202 15.57 -1.61 -12.81
N MET A 203 14.66 -1.79 -11.87
CA MET A 203 14.31 -0.83 -10.84
C MET A 203 14.30 -1.54 -9.49
N GLU A 204 15.05 -1.01 -8.54
CA GLU A 204 15.00 -1.46 -7.15
C GLU A 204 13.61 -1.21 -6.54
N GLY A 205 13.34 -1.89 -5.42
CA GLY A 205 12.13 -1.65 -4.64
C GLY A 205 12.07 -0.21 -4.12
N GLY A 206 10.89 0.42 -4.19
CA GLY A 206 10.68 1.76 -3.62
C GLY A 206 9.44 2.46 -4.16
N PRO A 207 9.14 3.68 -3.69
CA PRO A 207 7.91 4.40 -4.04
C PRO A 207 7.72 4.67 -5.54
N GLN A 208 8.81 4.76 -6.30
CA GLN A 208 8.78 4.98 -7.75
C GLN A 208 8.66 3.68 -8.56
N ASN A 209 8.73 2.52 -7.90
CA ASN A 209 8.66 1.23 -8.58
C ASN A 209 7.20 0.92 -9.00
N PRO A 210 6.96 0.50 -10.25
CA PRO A 210 5.61 0.25 -10.76
C PRO A 210 4.90 -0.95 -10.13
N LEU A 211 5.62 -1.78 -9.35
CA LEU A 211 5.04 -2.86 -8.55
C LEU A 211 4.55 -2.40 -7.17
N GLY A 212 4.88 -1.17 -6.76
CA GLY A 212 4.46 -0.60 -5.48
C GLY A 212 5.01 -1.33 -4.26
N ALA A 213 4.27 -1.27 -3.15
CA ALA A 213 4.75 -1.69 -1.84
C ALA A 213 4.83 -3.20 -1.63
N ARG A 214 3.98 -4.00 -2.30
CA ARG A 214 3.90 -5.46 -2.15
C ARG A 214 3.62 -6.13 -3.49
N ALA A 215 4.11 -7.35 -3.66
CA ALA A 215 3.70 -8.25 -4.74
C ALA A 215 3.46 -9.68 -4.26
N MET A 216 2.42 -10.29 -4.81
CA MET A 216 2.03 -11.69 -4.68
C MET A 216 2.08 -12.33 -6.07
N TYR A 217 2.92 -13.35 -6.22
CA TYR A 217 3.20 -14.00 -7.50
C TYR A 217 2.24 -15.17 -7.73
N LEU A 218 1.76 -15.34 -8.97
CA LEU A 218 0.69 -16.30 -9.28
C LEU A 218 1.22 -17.53 -10.02
N GLY A 219 1.40 -18.64 -9.30
CA GLY A 219 1.91 -19.90 -9.84
C GLY A 219 3.30 -19.74 -10.49
N SER A 220 3.48 -20.39 -11.64
CA SER A 220 4.66 -20.26 -12.52
C SER A 220 4.50 -19.18 -13.60
N SER A 221 3.44 -18.35 -13.52
CA SER A 221 3.17 -17.33 -14.53
C SER A 221 3.94 -16.03 -14.27
N LEU A 222 3.89 -15.12 -15.25
CA LEU A 222 4.38 -13.76 -15.08
C LEU A 222 3.38 -12.86 -14.32
N TYR A 223 2.16 -13.34 -14.07
CA TYR A 223 1.10 -12.57 -13.42
C TYR A 223 1.31 -12.42 -11.92
N ARG A 224 0.90 -11.26 -11.42
CA ARG A 224 1.06 -10.85 -10.02
C ARG A 224 -0.14 -10.04 -9.58
N ILE A 225 -0.48 -10.12 -8.30
CA ILE A 225 -1.26 -9.11 -7.60
C ILE A 225 -0.26 -8.20 -6.92
N HIS A 226 -0.26 -6.90 -7.20
CA HIS A 226 0.77 -6.00 -6.69
C HIS A 226 0.25 -4.57 -6.47
N GLY A 227 1.02 -3.75 -5.75
CA GLY A 227 0.70 -2.35 -5.50
C GLY A 227 0.86 -1.48 -6.75
N SER A 228 0.67 -0.17 -6.59
CA SER A 228 0.79 0.79 -7.69
C SER A 228 1.44 2.06 -7.14
N ASN A 229 2.40 2.62 -7.87
CA ASN A 229 2.85 3.99 -7.67
C ASN A 229 1.89 5.02 -8.30
N GLU A 230 0.83 4.55 -8.97
CA GLU A 230 -0.17 5.35 -9.68
C GLU A 230 -1.57 4.90 -9.23
N PRO A 231 -2.04 5.32 -8.05
CA PRO A 231 -3.32 4.86 -7.49
C PRO A 231 -4.56 5.34 -8.26
N TRP A 232 -4.47 6.43 -9.02
CA TRP A 232 -5.58 6.92 -9.87
C TRP A 232 -5.93 5.96 -11.02
N THR A 233 -5.08 4.97 -11.32
CA THR A 233 -5.39 3.95 -12.34
C THR A 233 -6.18 2.76 -11.80
N ILE A 234 -6.58 2.78 -10.53
CA ILE A 234 -7.46 1.74 -9.98
C ILE A 234 -8.87 1.94 -10.55
N GLY A 235 -9.50 0.83 -10.97
CA GLY A 235 -10.76 0.89 -11.69
C GLY A 235 -10.62 1.08 -13.21
N THR A 236 -9.43 0.91 -13.77
CA THR A 236 -9.18 1.02 -15.22
C THR A 236 -8.48 -0.21 -15.81
N ASN A 237 -8.38 -0.25 -17.14
CA ASN A 237 -7.82 -1.34 -17.94
C ASN A 237 -6.45 -0.97 -18.50
N VAL A 238 -5.43 -0.96 -17.65
CA VAL A 238 -4.11 -0.38 -17.98
C VAL A 238 -2.93 -1.33 -17.75
N SER A 239 -3.16 -2.59 -17.43
CA SER A 239 -2.04 -3.52 -17.19
C SER A 239 -1.77 -4.44 -18.37
N SER A 240 -0.60 -5.10 -18.37
CA SER A 240 -0.29 -6.22 -19.26
C SER A 240 -0.72 -7.59 -18.68
N GLY A 241 -1.77 -7.61 -17.85
CA GLY A 241 -2.37 -8.82 -17.29
C GLY A 241 -2.11 -9.07 -15.80
N CYS A 242 -1.26 -8.26 -15.16
CA CYS A 242 -1.16 -8.22 -13.70
C CYS A 242 -2.36 -7.49 -13.07
N ILE A 243 -2.62 -7.75 -11.79
CA ILE A 243 -3.67 -7.11 -11.01
C ILE A 243 -3.03 -6.02 -10.14
N ARG A 244 -3.36 -4.76 -10.42
CA ARG A 244 -2.83 -3.59 -9.70
C ARG A 244 -3.78 -3.22 -8.56
N MET A 245 -3.23 -2.86 -7.42
CA MET A 245 -3.95 -2.40 -6.23
C MET A 245 -3.33 -1.11 -5.72
N ARG A 246 -4.06 -0.36 -4.89
CA ARG A 246 -3.45 0.70 -4.08
C ARG A 246 -2.45 0.10 -3.10
N ASN A 247 -1.47 0.90 -2.66
CA ASN A 247 -0.43 0.39 -1.78
C ASN A 247 -0.98 -0.04 -0.42
N GLU A 248 -1.88 0.76 0.15
CA GLU A 248 -2.60 0.47 1.39
C GLU A 248 -3.42 -0.83 1.30
N ASP A 249 -4.09 -1.06 0.16
CA ASP A 249 -4.94 -2.23 -0.05
C ASP A 249 -4.12 -3.49 -0.28
N VAL A 250 -3.02 -3.42 -1.05
CA VAL A 250 -2.15 -4.58 -1.26
C VAL A 250 -1.39 -4.93 0.02
N ILE A 251 -1.02 -3.96 0.86
CA ILE A 251 -0.42 -4.20 2.17
C ILE A 251 -1.40 -4.96 3.06
N ASP A 252 -2.65 -4.51 3.12
CA ASP A 252 -3.71 -5.20 3.88
C ASP A 252 -3.95 -6.63 3.37
N LEU A 253 -4.12 -6.82 2.05
CA LEU A 253 -4.30 -8.14 1.46
C LEU A 253 -3.09 -9.04 1.73
N TYR A 254 -1.88 -8.52 1.54
CA TYR A 254 -0.62 -9.24 1.77
C TYR A 254 -0.51 -9.72 3.22
N GLY A 255 -0.94 -8.93 4.21
CA GLY A 255 -0.93 -9.34 5.62
C GLY A 255 -1.93 -10.47 5.94
N ARG A 256 -2.97 -10.65 5.12
CA ARG A 256 -4.07 -11.60 5.38
C ARG A 256 -3.93 -12.93 4.67
N VAL A 257 -3.17 -13.00 3.57
CA VAL A 257 -3.11 -14.20 2.73
C VAL A 257 -1.76 -14.89 2.80
N ASN A 258 -1.79 -16.21 2.79
CA ASN A 258 -0.58 -17.05 2.82
C ASN A 258 -0.16 -17.46 1.41
N VAL A 259 1.12 -17.84 1.27
CA VAL A 259 1.55 -18.64 0.11
C VAL A 259 0.71 -19.92 0.07
N GLY A 260 0.26 -20.29 -1.13
CA GLY A 260 -0.70 -21.38 -1.36
C GLY A 260 -2.16 -20.92 -1.43
N ALA A 261 -2.49 -19.68 -1.07
CA ALA A 261 -3.86 -19.18 -1.17
C ALA A 261 -4.36 -19.27 -2.62
N ARG A 262 -5.59 -19.78 -2.78
CA ARG A 262 -6.24 -19.98 -4.07
C ARG A 262 -6.71 -18.64 -4.63
N VAL A 263 -6.49 -18.45 -5.92
CA VAL A 263 -6.86 -17.26 -6.68
C VAL A 263 -7.73 -17.68 -7.86
N VAL A 264 -8.92 -17.11 -7.98
CA VAL A 264 -9.86 -17.37 -9.08
C VAL A 264 -10.06 -16.07 -9.84
N VAL A 265 -9.92 -16.09 -11.16
CA VAL A 265 -10.16 -14.92 -12.02
C VAL A 265 -11.33 -15.21 -12.94
N ILE A 266 -12.32 -14.32 -12.92
CA ILE A 266 -13.56 -14.36 -13.70
C ILE A 266 -13.70 -13.10 -14.58
#